data_AF-A0A8T0MFW9-F1
#
_entry.id   AF-A0A8T0MFW9-F1
#
_cell.length_a   1.000
_cell.length_b   1.000
_cell.length_c   1.000
_cell.angle_alpha   90.00
_cell.angle_beta   90.00
_cell.angle_gamma   90.00
#
_symmetry.space_group_name_H-M   'P 1'
#
loop_
_entity.id
_entity.type
_entity.pdbx_description
1 polymer ?
#
loop_
_entity_poly.entity_id
_entity_poly.type
_entity_poly.pdbx_seq_one_letter_code
_entity_poly.pdbx_strand_id
1 'polypeptide(L)' 'METEAAAARQAKESLELAFQMSQILDTGLDRHTLSLLMALCDRGANPEALAALVRELSSAAPPTAAASTPLLYC' A
#
# COMPACT_ATOMS: atom_id res chain seq x y z
N MET A 1 21.55 -9.35 -19.58
CA MET A 1 20.70 -8.14 -19.57
C MET A 1 19.23 -8.49 -19.84
N GLU A 2 18.92 -9.40 -20.78
CA GLU A 2 17.53 -9.84 -21.05
C GLU A 2 16.83 -10.52 -19.86
N THR A 3 17.56 -11.26 -19.02
CA THR A 3 17.03 -11.92 -17.81
C THR A 3 16.62 -10.95 -16.71
N GLU A 4 17.33 -9.83 -16.56
CA GLU A 4 17.04 -8.82 -15.54
C GLU A 4 15.77 -8.04 -15.89
N ALA A 5 15.58 -7.72 -17.17
CA ALA A 5 14.35 -7.12 -17.67
C ALA A 5 13.13 -8.07 -17.51
N ALA A 6 13.32 -9.38 -17.74
CA ALA A 6 12.28 -10.37 -17.51
C ALA A 6 11.90 -10.48 -16.03
N ALA A 7 12.88 -10.52 -15.13
CA ALA A 7 12.65 -10.56 -13.68
C ALA A 7 11.92 -9.30 -13.18
N ALA A 8 12.32 -8.11 -13.65
CA ALA A 8 11.66 -6.86 -13.33
C ALA A 8 10.19 -6.83 -13.80
N ARG A 9 9.91 -7.39 -14.98
CA ARG A 9 8.55 -7.50 -15.52
C ARG A 9 7.69 -8.45 -14.67
N GLN A 10 8.22 -9.61 -14.32
CA GLN A 10 7.53 -10.59 -13.49
C GLN A 10 7.23 -10.04 -12.09
N ALA A 11 8.17 -9.30 -11.49
CA ALA A 11 7.95 -8.65 -10.20
C ALA A 11 6.82 -7.61 -10.27
N LYS A 12 6.79 -6.82 -11.35
CA LYS A 12 5.71 -5.84 -11.58
C LYS A 12 4.35 -6.51 -11.75
N GLU A 13 4.27 -7.57 -12.55
CA GLU A 13 3.02 -8.33 -12.76
C GLU A 13 2.54 -8.97 -11.44
N SER A 14 3.47 -9.48 -10.64
CA SER A 14 3.15 -10.04 -9.31
C SER A 14 2.59 -8.98 -8.37
N LEU A 15 3.18 -7.78 -8.34
CA LEU A 15 2.66 -6.64 -7.58
C LEU A 15 1.28 -6.21 -8.08
N GLU A 16 1.05 -6.21 -9.39
CA GLU A 16 -0.24 -5.86 -9.98
C GLU A 16 -1.35 -6.82 -9.57
N LEU A 17 -1.09 -8.13 -9.63
CA LEU A 17 -2.01 -9.16 -9.15
C LEU A 17 -2.31 -9.02 -7.66
N ALA A 18 -1.27 -8.85 -6.83
CA ALA A 18 -1.44 -8.66 -5.40
C ALA A 18 -2.28 -7.41 -5.08
N PHE A 19 -2.08 -6.33 -5.83
CA PHE A 19 -2.89 -5.11 -5.69
C PHE A 19 -4.35 -5.33 -6.09
N GLN A 20 -4.62 -6.08 -7.16
CA GLN A 20 -6.00 -6.42 -7.50
C GLN A 20 -6.68 -7.23 -6.39
N MET A 21 -5.96 -8.19 -5.79
CA MET A 21 -6.46 -8.94 -4.64
C MET A 21 -6.75 -8.02 -3.43
N SER A 22 -5.87 -7.05 -3.15
CA SER A 22 -6.04 -6.11 -2.03
C SER A 22 -7.25 -5.19 -2.21
N GLN A 23 -7.58 -4.83 -3.46
CA GLN A 23 -8.78 -4.07 -3.81
C GLN A 23 -10.06 -4.89 -3.66
N ILE A 24 -10.05 -6.16 -4.09
CA ILE A 24 -11.21 -7.06 -3.94
C ILE A 24 -11.55 -7.28 -2.46
N LEU A 25 -10.52 -7.36 -1.61
CA LEU A 25 -10.66 -7.54 -0.16
C LEU A 25 -10.90 -6.23 0.60
N ASP A 26 -10.98 -5.08 -0.10
CA ASP A 26 -11.18 -3.75 0.48
C ASP A 26 -10.21 -3.44 1.64
N THR A 27 -8.93 -3.78 1.44
CA THR A 27 -7.90 -3.59 2.48
C THR A 27 -7.52 -2.13 2.70
N GLY A 28 -7.91 -1.23 1.79
CA GLY A 28 -7.55 0.19 1.82
C GLY A 28 -6.07 0.48 1.56
N LEU A 29 -5.29 -0.49 1.06
CA LEU A 29 -3.86 -0.31 0.81
C LEU A 29 -3.60 0.28 -0.58
N ASP A 30 -2.76 1.31 -0.63
CA ASP A 30 -2.24 1.82 -1.89
C ASP A 30 -1.10 0.94 -2.44
N ARG A 31 -0.83 1.08 -3.74
CA ARG A 31 0.17 0.29 -4.46
C ARG A 31 1.59 0.45 -3.91
N HIS A 32 1.93 1.63 -3.37
CA HIS A 32 3.26 1.89 -2.82
C HIS A 32 3.42 1.19 -1.47
N THR A 33 2.42 1.30 -0.59
CA THR A 33 2.37 0.60 0.69
C THR A 33 2.44 -0.92 0.50
N LEU A 34 1.66 -1.47 -0.44
CA LEU A 34 1.69 -2.91 -0.72
C LEU A 34 3.07 -3.38 -1.21
N SER A 35 3.73 -2.61 -2.07
CA SER A 35 5.09 -2.91 -2.54
C SER A 35 6.10 -2.95 -1.39
N LEU A 36 6.00 -1.99 -0.45
CA LEU A 36 6.87 -1.96 0.72
C LEU A 36 6.62 -3.16 1.64
N LEU A 37 5.35 -3.52 1.88
CA LEU A 37 4.98 -4.68 2.67
C LEU A 37 5.52 -5.98 2.06
N MET A 38 5.41 -6.16 0.74
CA MET A 38 5.98 -7.32 0.04
C MET A 38 7.51 -7.38 0.22
N ALA A 39 8.22 -6.26 0.08
CA ALA A 39 9.67 -6.21 0.28
C ALA A 39 10.09 -6.50 1.74
N LEU A 40 9.25 -6.15 2.72
CA LEU A 40 9.48 -6.49 4.13
C LEU A 40 9.23 -7.99 4.38
N CYS A 41 8.15 -8.55 3.81
CA CYS A 41 7.86 -9.98 3.86
C CYS A 41 8.98 -10.82 3.23
N ASP A 42 9.54 -10.39 2.09
CA ASP A 42 10.68 -11.05 1.44
C ASP A 42 11.94 -11.09 2.33
N ARG A 43 12.05 -10.15 3.27
CA ARG A 43 13.14 -10.11 4.28
C ARG A 43 12.83 -10.94 5.54
N GLY A 44 11.71 -11.66 5.56
CA GLY A 44 11.29 -12.50 6.68
C GLY A 44 10.49 -11.77 7.75
N ALA A 45 9.97 -10.58 7.48
CA ALA A 45 9.02 -9.93 8.38
C ALA A 45 7.73 -10.75 8.49
N ASN A 46 7.15 -10.81 9.70
CA ASN A 46 5.88 -11.50 9.92
C ASN A 46 4.73 -10.66 9.32
N PRO A 47 3.94 -11.21 8.35
CA PRO A 47 2.83 -10.49 7.73
C PRO A 47 1.76 -10.05 8.73
N GLU A 48 1.52 -10.82 9.80
CA GLU A 48 0.51 -10.48 10.80
C GLU A 48 0.92 -9.27 11.66
N ALA A 49 2.21 -9.17 11.98
CA ALA A 49 2.74 -8.01 12.70
C ALA A 49 2.71 -6.75 11.81
N LEU A 50 3.00 -6.89 10.52
CA LEU A 50 2.87 -5.79 9.55
C LEU A 50 1.42 -5.34 9.40
N ALA A 51 0.46 -6.26 9.34
CA ALA A 51 -0.96 -5.93 9.27
C ALA A 51 -1.43 -5.14 10.51
N ALA A 52 -0.99 -5.53 11.71
CA ALA A 52 -1.27 -4.77 12.93
C ALA A 52 -0.70 -3.35 12.85
N LEU A 53 0.57 -3.21 12.45
CA LEU A 53 1.23 -1.90 12.30
C LEU A 53 0.49 -1.00 11.30
N VAL A 54 0.13 -1.53 10.14
CA VAL A 54 -0.60 -0.76 9.11
C VAL A 54 -1.96 -0.28 9.62
N ARG A 55 -2.68 -1.12 10.38
CA ARG A 55 -3.96 -0.75 10.98
C ARG A 55 -3.79 0.36 12.02
N GLU A 56 -2.77 0.27 12.86
CA GLU A 56 -2.46 1.30 13.85
C GLU A 56 -2.07 2.64 13.18
N LEU A 57 -1.23 2.61 12.15
CA LEU A 57 -0.82 3.81 11.41
C LEU A 57 -1.98 4.48 10.66
N SER A 58 -2.85 3.68 10.03
CA SER A 58 -4.06 4.18 9.35
C SER A 58 -5.06 4.78 10.34
N SER A 59 -5.21 4.17 11.53
CA SER A 59 -6.06 4.71 12.60
C SER A 59 -5.49 5.97 13.25
N ALA A 60 -4.17 6.15 13.25
CA ALA A 60 -3.50 7.30 13.86
C ALA A 60 -3.44 8.53 12.94
N ALA A 61 -3.64 8.36 11.63
CA ALA A 61 -3.69 9.45 10.67
C ALA A 61 -5.13 9.95 10.49
N PRO A 62 -5.52 11.14 10.99
CA PRO A 62 -6.72 11.78 10.49
C PRO A 62 -6.53 12.06 8.99
N PRO A 63 -7.57 11.91 8.15
CA PRO A 63 -7.49 12.40 6.78
C PRO A 63 -7.25 13.90 6.89
N THR A 64 -6.04 14.35 6.57
CA THR A 64 -5.75 15.77 6.35
C THR A 64 -6.35 16.15 5.00
N ALA A 65 -7.67 16.01 4.88
CA ALA A 65 -8.45 16.67 3.86
C ALA A 65 -8.58 18.11 4.32
N ALA A 66 -7.86 18.97 3.61
CA ALA A 66 -7.91 20.41 3.68
C ALA A 66 -9.31 20.92 4.07
N ALA A 67 -9.37 21.67 5.17
CA ALA A 67 -10.48 22.55 5.46
C ALA A 67 -10.55 23.66 4.39
N SER A 68 -11.14 23.34 3.24
CA SER A 68 -11.78 24.36 2.39
C SER A 68 -13.16 24.62 2.96
N THR A 69 -13.23 25.31 4.09
CA THR A 69 -14.44 26.05 4.45
C THR A 69 -14.52 27.28 3.55
N PRO A 70 -15.61 27.49 2.80
CA PRO A 70 -15.85 28.78 2.17
C PRO A 70 -16.14 29.76 3.30
N LEU A 71 -15.25 30.74 3.54
CA LEU A 71 -15.61 31.89 4.36
C LEU A 71 -16.59 32.74 3.57
N LEU A 72 -17.85 32.31 3.58
CA LEU A 72 -19.01 33.19 3.45
C LEU A 72 -19.28 33.73 4.85
N TYR A 73 -18.77 34.91 5.15
CA TYR A 73 -19.24 35.71 6.26
C TYR A 73 -19.23 37.18 5.84
N CYS A 74 -20.44 37.75 5.86
CA CYS A 74 -20.88 39.16 5.82
C CYS A 74 -19.92 40.24 5.33
#